data_AF-A0A5F0D5B9-F1
#
_entry.id   AF-A0A5F0D5B9-F1
#
_cell.length_a   1.000
_cell.length_b   1.000
_cell.length_c   1.000
_cell.angle_alpha   90.00
_cell.angle_beta   90.00
_cell.angle_gamma   90.00
#
_symmetry.space_group_name_H-M   'P 1'
#
loop_
_entity.id
_entity.type
_entity.pdbx_description
1 polymer ?
#
loop_
_entity_poly.entity_id
_entity_poly.type
_entity_poly.pdbx_seq_one_letter_code
_entity_poly.pdbx_strand_id
1 'polypeptide(L)' 'MQVSVTIVNGAITEVTPLQLTNRGGRSVAISNQAAPILRSEVLAAQSASVQNVSGATYTTQGYLRSLQSALDTAGF' A
#
# COMPACT_ATOMS: atom_id res chain seq x y z
N MET A 1 -8.42 5.75 -1.60
CA MET A 1 -7.84 4.60 -0.88
C MET A 1 -7.21 5.14 0.38
N GLN A 2 -7.11 4.31 1.40
CA GLN A 2 -6.50 4.68 2.67
C GLN A 2 -5.64 3.53 3.16
N VAL A 3 -4.43 3.86 3.59
CA VAL A 3 -3.42 2.92 4.07
C VAL A 3 -2.90 3.46 5.39
N SER A 4 -2.73 2.57 6.35
CA SER A 4 -2.05 2.85 7.62
C SER A 4 -0.73 2.09 7.62
N VAL A 5 0.29 2.71 8.21
CA VAL A 5 1.62 2.14 8.35
C VAL A 5 2.02 2.17 9.82
N THR A 6 2.66 1.09 10.30
CA THR A 6 3.21 1.04 11.65
C THR A 6 4.72 1.07 11.56
N ILE A 7 5.32 2.05 12.22
CA ILE A 7 6.77 2.23 12.28
C ILE A 7 7.20 1.99 13.72
N VAL A 8 8.16 1.09 13.91
CA VAL A 8 8.76 0.80 15.22
C VAL A 8 10.27 0.90 15.08
N ASN A 9 10.91 1.66 15.98
CA ASN A 9 12.36 1.89 15.96
C ASN A 9 12.89 2.41 14.60
N GLY A 10 12.10 3.22 13.89
CA GLY A 10 12.49 3.77 12.58
C GLY A 10 12.42 2.76 11.42
N ALA A 11 11.75 1.62 11.60
CA ALA A 11 11.52 0.63 10.54
C ALA A 11 10.02 0.41 10.32
N ILE A 12 9.62 0.23 9.07
CA ILE A 12 8.25 -0.16 8.72
C ILE A 12 8.07 -1.62 9.15
N THR A 13 7.19 -1.82 10.12
CA THR A 13 6.87 -3.16 10.66
C THR A 13 5.57 -3.73 10.12
N GLU A 14 4.64 -2.86 9.75
CA GLU A 14 3.32 -3.28 9.30
C GLU A 14 2.75 -2.27 8.31
N VAL A 15 2.02 -2.79 7.30
CA VAL A 15 1.21 -1.96 6.41
C VAL A 15 -0.19 -2.56 6.30
N THR A 16 -1.19 -1.74 6.61
CA THR A 16 -2.59 -2.15 6.69
C THR A 16 -3.44 -1.29 5.74
N PRO A 17 -4.03 -1.89 4.68
CA PRO A 17 -5.02 -1.20 3.88
C PRO A 17 -6.29 -0.99 4.70
N LEU A 18 -6.62 0.26 5.04
CA LEU A 18 -7.86 0.61 5.73
C LEU A 18 -9.04 0.70 4.75
N GLN A 19 -8.77 1.17 3.53
CA GLN A 19 -9.78 1.26 2.49
C GLN A 19 -9.17 1.08 1.10
N LEU A 20 -9.52 -0.03 0.45
CA LEU A 20 -9.20 -0.30 -0.95
C LEU A 20 -10.27 0.30 -1.88
N THR A 21 -10.02 0.30 -3.20
CA THR A 21 -10.96 0.90 -4.17
C THR A 21 -12.38 0.36 -4.02
N ASN A 22 -13.37 1.22 -4.22
CA ASN A 22 -14.79 0.87 -4.25
C ASN A 22 -15.39 0.95 -5.67
N ARG A 23 -14.56 1.13 -6.70
CA ARG A 23 -15.01 1.25 -8.10
C ARG A 23 -15.37 -0.11 -8.70
N GLY A 24 -16.49 -0.71 -8.28
CA GLY A 24 -17.05 -1.93 -8.85
C GLY A 24 -16.39 -3.24 -8.37
N GLY A 25 -17.14 -4.35 -8.46
CA GLY A 25 -16.76 -5.64 -7.86
C GLY A 25 -15.43 -6.22 -8.38
N ARG A 26 -15.13 -6.06 -9.67
CA ARG A 26 -13.88 -6.56 -10.26
C ARG A 26 -12.64 -5.82 -9.74
N SER A 27 -12.70 -4.51 -9.60
CA SER A 27 -11.59 -3.72 -9.07
C SER A 27 -11.36 -3.96 -7.57
N VAL A 28 -12.43 -4.24 -6.81
CA VAL A 28 -12.33 -4.68 -5.42
C VAL A 28 -11.57 -6.00 -5.35
N ALA A 29 -11.93 -7.00 -6.17
CA ALA A 29 -11.26 -8.30 -6.20
C ALA A 29 -9.77 -8.18 -6.54
N ILE A 30 -9.43 -7.40 -7.59
CA ILE A 30 -8.04 -7.12 -7.97
C ILE A 30 -7.29 -6.44 -6.82
N SER A 31 -7.93 -5.49 -6.13
CA SER A 31 -7.28 -4.77 -5.03
C SER A 31 -7.01 -5.67 -3.84
N ASN A 32 -7.95 -6.55 -3.50
CA ASN A 32 -7.79 -7.52 -2.43
C ASN A 32 -6.66 -8.51 -2.72
N GLN A 33 -6.47 -8.87 -3.99
CA GLN A 33 -5.36 -9.75 -4.40
C GLN A 33 -4.01 -9.01 -4.40
N ALA A 34 -3.99 -7.74 -4.81
CA ALA A 34 -2.76 -6.93 -4.84
C ALA A 34 -2.30 -6.48 -3.45
N ALA A 35 -3.22 -6.24 -2.51
CA ALA A 35 -2.91 -5.73 -1.17
C ALA A 35 -1.84 -6.53 -0.40
N PRO A 36 -1.91 -7.87 -0.26
CA PRO A 36 -0.88 -8.63 0.45
C PRO A 36 0.48 -8.59 -0.27
N ILE A 37 0.50 -8.57 -1.61
CA ILE A 37 1.72 -8.48 -2.41
C ILE A 37 2.40 -7.12 -2.20
N LEU A 38 1.63 -6.04 -2.31
CA LEU A 38 2.13 -4.67 -2.08
C LEU A 38 2.68 -4.51 -0.66
N ARG A 39 2.00 -5.09 0.33
CA ARG A 39 2.46 -5.07 1.71
C ARG A 39 3.82 -5.76 1.84
N SER A 40 4.01 -6.97 1.30
CA SER A 40 5.30 -7.66 1.40
C SER A 40 6.41 -6.90 0.71
N GLU A 41 6.13 -6.31 -0.46
CA GLU A 41 7.11 -5.50 -1.20
C GLU A 41 7.50 -4.25 -0.41
N VAL A 42 6.54 -3.55 0.22
CA VAL A 42 6.83 -2.35 1.02
C VAL A 42 7.63 -2.70 2.27
N LEU A 43 7.30 -3.81 2.94
CA LEU A 43 8.07 -4.28 4.10
C LEU A 43 9.50 -4.68 3.70
N ALA A 44 9.69 -5.26 2.51
CA ALA A 44 11.02 -5.59 2.01
C ALA A 44 11.81 -4.34 1.58
N ALA A 45 11.16 -3.41 0.87
CA ALA A 45 11.77 -2.19 0.36
C ALA A 45 11.96 -1.11 1.43
N GLN A 46 11.27 -1.24 2.57
CA GLN A 46 11.18 -0.21 3.61
C GLN A 46 10.81 1.17 3.03
N SER A 47 9.96 1.21 2.00
CA SER A 47 9.57 2.44 1.33
C SER A 47 8.29 2.25 0.51
N ALA A 48 7.65 3.36 0.12
CA ALA A 48 6.53 3.32 -0.83
C ALA A 48 6.98 3.18 -2.30
N SER A 49 8.28 3.02 -2.56
CA SER A 49 8.85 2.90 -3.91
C SER A 49 8.95 1.43 -4.33
N VAL A 50 7.81 0.79 -4.56
CA VAL A 50 7.72 -0.62 -4.99
C VAL A 50 7.18 -0.75 -6.41
N GLN A 51 7.39 -1.91 -7.01
CA GLN A 51 6.91 -2.18 -8.36
C GLN A 51 5.39 -2.31 -8.42
N ASN A 52 4.83 -1.96 -9.58
CA ASN A 52 3.41 -2.17 -9.84
C ASN A 52 3.07 -3.66 -9.88
N VAL A 53 1.95 -4.04 -9.26
CA VAL A 53 1.38 -5.38 -9.42
C VAL A 53 0.65 -5.45 -10.77
N SER A 54 1.00 -6.45 -11.58
CA SER A 54 0.40 -6.65 -12.91
C SER A 54 -1.12 -6.81 -12.81
N GLY A 55 -1.86 -6.04 -13.62
CA GLY A 55 -3.32 -6.00 -13.58
C GLY A 55 -3.93 -5.14 -12.46
N ALA A 56 -3.11 -4.57 -11.56
CA ALA A 56 -3.55 -3.77 -10.42
C ALA A 56 -2.92 -2.37 -10.39
N THR A 57 -2.59 -1.79 -11.54
CA THR A 57 -1.91 -0.48 -11.65
C THR A 57 -2.65 0.64 -10.89
N TYR A 58 -3.96 0.77 -11.08
CA TYR A 58 -4.75 1.80 -10.41
C TYR A 58 -4.73 1.64 -8.89
N THR A 59 -4.84 0.40 -8.41
CA THR A 59 -4.77 0.10 -6.98
C THR A 59 -3.40 0.38 -6.42
N THR A 60 -2.35 -0.04 -7.10
CA THR A 60 -0.98 0.14 -6.66
C THR A 60 -0.64 1.63 -6.55
N GLN A 61 -0.94 2.42 -7.58
CA GLN A 61 -0.68 3.87 -7.55
C GLN A 61 -1.43 4.57 -6.41
N GLY A 62 -2.70 4.23 -6.18
CA GLY A 62 -3.48 4.79 -5.09
C GLY A 62 -2.94 4.40 -3.71
N TYR A 63 -2.60 3.12 -3.55
CA TYR A 63 -2.04 2.57 -2.32
C TYR A 63 -0.69 3.21 -1.98
N LEU A 64 0.24 3.27 -2.94
CA LEU A 64 1.59 3.83 -2.74
C LEU A 64 1.55 5.33 -2.48
N ARG A 65 0.65 6.07 -3.14
CA ARG A 65 0.46 7.49 -2.85
C ARG A 65 -0.03 7.73 -1.42
N SER A 66 -1.01 6.95 -0.95
CA SER A 66 -1.49 7.02 0.42
C SER A 66 -0.42 6.61 1.43
N LEU A 67 0.35 5.57 1.12
CA LEU A 67 1.46 5.11 1.95
C LEU A 67 2.57 6.17 2.04
N GLN A 68 3.01 6.75 0.92
CA GLN A 68 4.03 7.80 0.92
C GLN A 68 3.60 8.98 1.79
N SER A 69 2.35 9.42 1.65
CA SER A 69 1.83 10.49 2.52
C SER A 69 1.86 10.12 4.01
N ALA A 70 1.63 8.86 4.36
CA ALA A 70 1.70 8.39 5.75
C ALA A 70 3.15 8.33 6.26
N LEU A 71 4.09 7.89 5.42
CA LEU A 71 5.52 7.90 5.70
C LEU A 71 6.05 9.33 5.89
N ASP A 72 5.70 10.24 4.97
CA ASP A 72 6.05 11.66 5.03
C ASP A 72 5.54 12.30 6.33
N THR A 73 4.29 11.98 6.72
CA THR A 73 3.69 12.49 7.97
C THR A 73 4.40 11.94 9.21
N ALA A 74 4.88 10.69 9.14
CA ALA A 74 5.65 10.06 10.21
C ALA A 74 7.11 10.54 10.26
N GLY A 75 7.58 11.32 9.27
CA GLY A 75 8.97 11.74 9.15
C GLY A 75 9.91 10.57 8.83
N PHE A 76 9.42 9.56 8.10
CA PHE A 76 10.18 8.40 7.65
C PHE A 76 10.95 8.69 6.37
#